data_AF-A0A9Q4Q3R5-F1
#
_entry.id   AF-A0A9Q4Q3R5-F1
#
_cell.length_a   1.000
_cell.length_b   1.000
_cell.length_c   1.000
_cell.angle_alpha   90.00
_cell.angle_beta   90.00
_cell.angle_gamma   90.00
#
_symmetry.space_group_name_H-M   'P 1'
#
loop_
_entity.id
_entity.type
_entity.pdbx_description
1 polymer ?
#
loop_
_entity_poly.entity_id
_entity_poly.type
_entity_poly.pdbx_seq_one_letter_code
_entity_poly.pdbx_strand_id
1 'polypeptide(L)'
;MADHDDELVDAVRELTRTIDDLRNELDGSRSRRRPSLRPPTPRELLRFTDEVALPAALAVLETSVRALEAFQRSLKVVRTERAARDRTSAAAEATSERASDLRRTTLSQLDTVLAELQRAASGGGLPADDEARDLLAEARELRDDVDSRLRDVAERESDPSDFDRSESEGGVGIDIADGPPSDPEMETDRDDEDDSAVDVDAELETLRDQYGEEDDSSESGDGAGAADSDDADDDGENGSGDQ
;
A
#
# COMPACT_ATOMS: atom_id res chain seq x y z
N MET A 1 1.42 -46.49 61.25
CA MET A 1 0.13 -46.80 60.60
C MET A 1 -1.00 -46.10 61.34
N ALA A 2 -1.15 -46.31 62.66
CA ALA A 2 -2.13 -45.60 63.49
C ALA A 2 -2.09 -44.05 63.39
N ASP A 3 -0.90 -43.43 63.42
CA ASP A 3 -0.80 -41.96 63.35
C ASP A 3 -1.34 -41.35 62.04
N HIS A 4 -1.31 -42.10 60.94
CA HIS A 4 -1.78 -41.62 59.64
C HIS A 4 -3.30 -41.74 59.51
N ASP A 5 -3.89 -42.74 60.17
CA ASP A 5 -5.34 -42.89 60.25
C ASP A 5 -5.96 -41.79 61.14
N ASP A 6 -5.29 -41.41 62.23
CA ASP A 6 -5.73 -40.33 63.13
C ASP A 6 -5.65 -38.95 62.45
N GLU A 7 -4.57 -38.67 61.72
CA GLU A 7 -4.41 -37.44 60.94
C GLU A 7 -5.47 -37.31 59.83
N LEU A 8 -5.82 -38.43 59.18
CA LEU A 8 -6.88 -38.46 58.17
C LEU A 8 -8.25 -38.18 58.78
N VAL A 9 -8.54 -38.74 59.96
CA VAL A 9 -9.81 -38.52 60.66
C VAL A 9 -9.97 -37.05 61.06
N ASP A 10 -8.90 -36.41 61.52
CA ASP A 10 -8.92 -35.00 61.89
C ASP A 10 -9.06 -34.09 60.66
N ALA A 11 -8.35 -34.39 59.56
CA ALA A 11 -8.51 -33.66 58.29
C ALA A 11 -9.95 -33.77 57.73
N VAL A 12 -10.58 -34.94 57.83
CA VAL A 12 -11.97 -35.14 57.37
C VAL A 12 -12.97 -34.39 58.26
N ARG A 13 -12.74 -34.34 59.58
CA ARG A 13 -13.57 -33.55 60.50
C ARG A 13 -13.46 -32.06 60.22
N GLU A 14 -12.26 -31.56 59.96
CA GLU A 14 -12.03 -30.17 59.62
C GLU A 14 -12.70 -29.81 58.29
N LEU A 15 -12.54 -30.65 57.26
CA LEU A 15 -13.22 -30.45 55.98
C LEU A 15 -14.75 -30.46 56.10
N THR A 16 -15.31 -31.37 56.90
CA THR A 16 -16.76 -31.43 57.13
C THR A 16 -17.26 -30.15 57.78
N ARG A 17 -16.49 -29.63 58.74
CA ARG A 17 -16.81 -28.37 59.42
C ARG A 17 -16.76 -27.17 58.46
N THR A 18 -15.73 -27.10 57.62
CA THR A 18 -15.62 -26.04 56.60
C THR A 18 -16.75 -26.11 55.58
N ILE A 19 -17.17 -27.31 55.17
CA ILE A 19 -18.30 -27.48 54.24
C ILE A 19 -19.62 -27.04 54.88
N ASP A 20 -19.87 -27.38 56.14
CA ASP A 20 -21.07 -26.94 56.86
C ASP A 20 -21.09 -25.42 57.08
N ASP A 21 -19.95 -24.80 57.37
CA ASP A 21 -19.82 -23.36 57.50
C ASP A 21 -20.09 -22.65 56.15
N LEU A 22 -19.48 -23.14 55.06
CA LEU A 22 -19.73 -22.63 53.70
C LEU A 22 -21.18 -22.84 53.26
N ARG A 23 -21.80 -23.97 53.64
CA ARG A 23 -23.20 -24.26 53.33
C ARG A 23 -24.14 -23.34 54.09
N ASN A 24 -23.86 -23.05 55.36
CA ASN A 24 -24.62 -22.09 56.16
C ASN A 24 -24.47 -20.66 55.63
N GLU A 25 -23.29 -20.28 55.13
CA GLU A 25 -23.08 -18.99 54.48
C GLU A 25 -23.84 -18.89 53.14
N LEU A 26 -23.86 -19.98 52.36
CA LEU A 26 -24.57 -20.05 51.09
C LEU A 26 -26.10 -20.10 51.25
N ASP A 27 -26.64 -20.80 52.25
CA ASP A 27 -28.08 -20.78 52.54
C ASP A 27 -28.50 -19.48 53.26
N GLY A 28 -27.60 -18.88 54.06
CA GLY A 28 -27.79 -17.56 54.65
C GLY A 28 -27.88 -16.43 53.62
N SER A 29 -27.18 -16.56 52.48
CA SER A 29 -27.27 -15.62 51.36
C SER A 29 -28.51 -15.85 50.48
N ARG A 30 -29.02 -17.07 50.36
CA ARG A 30 -30.28 -17.39 49.64
C ARG A 30 -31.55 -17.00 50.40
N SER A 31 -31.49 -16.88 51.74
CA SER A 31 -32.61 -16.47 52.60
C SER A 31 -32.89 -14.96 52.62
N ARG A 32 -32.05 -14.15 51.96
CA ARG A 32 -32.39 -12.74 51.68
C ARG A 32 -33.44 -12.70 50.56
N ARG A 33 -34.71 -12.78 50.99
CA ARG A 33 -35.94 -12.41 50.29
C ARG A 33 -35.70 -12.02 48.83
N ARG A 34 -36.00 -12.91 47.88
CA ARG A 34 -36.22 -12.51 46.50
C ARG A 34 -37.16 -11.29 46.54
N PRO A 35 -36.77 -10.12 46.02
CA PRO A 35 -37.68 -8.99 46.01
C PRO A 35 -38.94 -9.45 45.27
N SER A 36 -40.10 -9.24 45.89
CA SER A 36 -41.37 -9.50 45.22
C SER A 36 -41.31 -8.81 43.87
N LEU A 37 -41.54 -9.56 42.78
CA LEU A 37 -41.57 -9.04 41.42
C LEU A 37 -42.78 -8.10 41.29
N ARG A 38 -42.62 -6.90 41.83
CA ARG A 38 -43.57 -5.82 41.68
C ARG A 38 -43.30 -5.19 40.32
N PRO A 39 -44.33 -4.96 39.50
CA PRO A 39 -44.12 -4.29 38.23
C PRO A 39 -43.46 -2.93 38.48
N PRO A 40 -42.49 -2.53 37.64
CA PRO A 40 -41.74 -1.30 37.83
C PRO A 40 -42.68 -0.09 37.76
N THR A 41 -42.41 0.91 38.57
CA THR A 41 -43.14 2.17 38.51
C THR A 41 -42.66 3.00 37.30
N PRO A 42 -43.49 3.87 36.72
CA PRO A 42 -43.09 4.70 35.57
C PRO A 42 -41.84 5.55 35.84
N ARG A 43 -41.64 5.99 37.09
CA ARG A 43 -40.44 6.73 37.51
C ARG A 43 -39.18 5.86 37.50
N GLU A 44 -39.28 4.58 37.85
CA GLU A 44 -38.15 3.66 37.79
C GLU A 44 -37.76 3.33 36.35
N LEU A 45 -38.72 3.29 35.42
CA LEU A 45 -38.44 3.13 33.99
C LEU A 45 -37.70 4.35 33.42
N LEU A 46 -38.16 5.57 33.73
CA LEU A 46 -37.48 6.79 33.32
C LEU A 46 -36.07 6.88 33.88
N ARG A 47 -35.90 6.48 35.15
CA ARG A 47 -34.58 6.44 35.78
C ARG A 47 -33.68 5.39 35.13
N PHE A 48 -34.19 4.20 34.80
CA PHE A 48 -33.43 3.17 34.09
C PHE A 48 -33.06 3.61 32.67
N THR A 49 -33.93 4.31 31.95
CA THR A 49 -33.60 4.82 30.62
C THR A 49 -32.49 5.84 30.68
N ASP A 50 -32.50 6.72 31.69
CA ASP A 50 -31.46 7.73 31.87
C ASP A 50 -30.14 7.15 32.39
N GLU A 51 -30.19 6.26 33.39
CA GLU A 51 -29.00 5.67 34.02
C GLU A 51 -28.36 4.54 33.20
N VAL A 52 -29.12 3.85 32.34
CA VAL A 52 -28.66 2.61 31.68
C VAL A 52 -28.96 2.58 30.19
N ALA A 53 -30.22 2.73 29.79
CA ALA A 53 -30.59 2.46 28.39
C ALA A 53 -30.01 3.50 27.41
N LEU A 54 -30.10 4.79 27.75
CA LEU A 54 -29.53 5.88 26.95
C LEU A 54 -28.00 5.80 26.92
N PRO A 55 -27.27 5.65 28.04
CA PRO A 55 -25.82 5.45 28.00
C PRO A 55 -25.38 4.24 27.18
N ALA A 56 -26.09 3.10 27.29
CA ALA A 56 -25.78 1.92 26.50
C ALA A 56 -26.02 2.16 25.00
N ALA A 57 -27.14 2.78 24.64
CA ALA A 57 -27.43 3.13 23.25
C ALA A 57 -26.38 4.12 22.70
N LEU A 58 -25.97 5.11 23.49
CA LEU A 58 -24.92 6.06 23.12
C LEU A 58 -23.58 5.35 22.91
N ALA A 59 -23.20 4.41 23.78
CA ALA A 59 -21.98 3.63 23.65
C ALA A 59 -21.97 2.78 22.37
N VAL A 60 -23.12 2.19 22.01
CA VAL A 60 -23.27 1.46 20.73
C VAL A 60 -23.07 2.42 19.55
N LEU A 61 -23.70 3.59 19.58
CA LEU A 61 -23.55 4.60 18.52
C LEU A 61 -22.12 5.12 18.40
N GLU A 62 -21.45 5.42 19.52
CA GLU A 62 -20.05 5.85 19.52
C GLU A 62 -19.13 4.77 18.96
N THR A 63 -19.40 3.50 19.28
CA THR A 63 -18.69 2.36 18.72
C THR A 63 -18.91 2.27 17.21
N SER A 64 -20.14 2.47 16.74
CA SER A 64 -20.45 2.52 15.31
C SER A 64 -19.71 3.65 14.61
N VAL A 65 -19.70 4.86 15.18
CA VAL A 65 -18.95 6.01 14.62
C VAL A 65 -17.47 5.69 14.54
N ARG A 66 -16.85 5.16 15.60
CA ARG A 66 -15.43 4.76 15.60
C ARG A 66 -15.14 3.66 14.57
N ALA A 67 -16.08 2.72 14.35
CA ALA A 67 -15.96 1.71 13.32
C ALA A 67 -15.97 2.32 11.91
N LEU A 68 -16.87 3.29 11.66
CA LEU A 68 -16.92 4.02 10.40
C LEU A 68 -15.66 4.87 10.18
N GLU A 69 -15.14 5.54 11.21
CA GLU A 69 -13.88 6.28 11.14
C GLU A 69 -12.68 5.38 10.83
N ALA A 70 -12.62 4.21 11.46
CA ALA A 70 -11.61 3.21 11.16
C ALA A 70 -11.70 2.74 9.70
N PHE A 71 -12.92 2.55 9.19
CA PHE A 71 -13.16 2.20 7.79
C PHE A 71 -12.76 3.33 6.81
N GLN A 72 -13.07 4.58 7.14
CA GLN A 72 -12.59 5.73 6.35
C GLN A 72 -11.06 5.78 6.31
N ARG A 73 -10.41 5.50 7.45
CA ARG A 73 -8.95 5.43 7.53
C ARG A 73 -8.38 4.29 6.68
N SER A 74 -9.01 3.11 6.66
CA SER A 74 -8.58 2.02 5.77
C SER A 74 -8.76 2.39 4.30
N LEU A 75 -9.86 3.05 3.93
CA LEU A 75 -10.08 3.50 2.55
C LEU A 75 -9.03 4.55 2.12
N LYS A 76 -8.62 5.45 3.03
CA LYS A 76 -7.52 6.39 2.79
C LYS A 76 -6.21 5.66 2.53
N VAL A 77 -5.91 4.59 3.27
CA VAL A 77 -4.71 3.76 3.05
C VAL A 77 -4.73 3.11 1.66
N VAL A 78 -5.86 2.50 1.28
CA VAL A 78 -6.01 1.88 -0.06
C VAL A 78 -5.83 2.91 -1.18
N ARG A 79 -6.40 4.12 -1.04
CA ARG A 79 -6.20 5.21 -2.02
C ARG A 79 -4.74 5.62 -2.10
N THR A 80 -4.04 5.74 -0.97
CA THR A 80 -2.61 6.08 -0.97
C THR A 80 -1.74 4.98 -1.58
N GLU A 81 -2.07 3.71 -1.36
CA GLU A 81 -1.38 2.57 -1.96
C GLU A 81 -1.55 2.58 -3.48
N ARG A 82 -2.77 2.79 -3.97
CA ARG A 82 -3.05 2.90 -5.41
C ARG A 82 -2.24 4.03 -6.05
N ALA A 83 -2.25 5.22 -5.45
CA ALA A 83 -1.46 6.35 -5.93
C ALA A 83 0.06 6.10 -5.90
N ALA A 84 0.55 5.34 -4.91
CA ALA A 84 1.95 4.94 -4.85
C ALA A 84 2.30 3.91 -5.94
N ARG A 85 1.40 2.95 -6.20
CA ARG A 85 1.55 1.95 -7.26
C ARG A 85 1.57 2.61 -8.64
N ASP A 86 0.67 3.55 -8.90
CA ASP A 86 0.60 4.27 -10.18
C ASP A 86 1.89 5.07 -10.44
N ARG A 87 2.39 5.78 -9.41
CA ARG A 87 3.71 6.46 -9.49
C ARG A 87 4.85 5.49 -9.75
N THR A 88 4.81 4.31 -9.13
CA THR A 88 5.85 3.28 -9.32
C THR A 88 5.79 2.69 -10.72
N SER A 89 4.58 2.44 -11.26
CA SER A 89 4.38 1.95 -12.62
C SER A 89 4.92 2.96 -13.65
N ALA A 90 4.57 4.24 -13.49
CA ALA A 90 5.07 5.30 -14.36
C ALA A 90 6.61 5.41 -14.31
N ALA A 91 7.21 5.28 -13.13
CA ALA A 91 8.67 5.28 -12.98
C ALA A 91 9.31 4.03 -13.63
N ALA A 92 8.67 2.86 -13.53
CA ALA A 92 9.13 1.63 -14.16
C ALA A 92 9.06 1.73 -15.69
N GLU A 93 7.97 2.25 -16.24
CA GLU A 93 7.81 2.50 -17.68
C GLU A 93 8.89 3.45 -18.19
N ALA A 94 9.10 4.59 -17.53
CA ALA A 94 10.14 5.54 -17.91
C ALA A 94 11.57 4.94 -17.83
N THR A 95 11.78 3.98 -16.93
CA THR A 95 13.07 3.26 -16.82
C THR A 95 13.22 2.24 -17.94
N SER A 96 12.14 1.51 -18.27
CA SER A 96 12.09 0.55 -19.37
C SER A 96 12.31 1.21 -20.73
N GLU A 97 11.74 2.41 -20.95
CA GLU A 97 11.96 3.21 -22.16
C GLU A 97 13.44 3.55 -22.32
N ARG A 98 14.06 4.13 -21.28
CA ARG A 98 15.50 4.45 -21.29
C ARG A 98 16.37 3.22 -21.50
N ALA A 99 16.04 2.10 -20.88
CA ALA A 99 16.77 0.85 -21.07
C ALA A 99 16.65 0.34 -22.52
N SER A 100 15.47 0.49 -23.13
CA SER A 100 15.22 0.12 -24.52
C SER A 100 15.99 1.01 -25.49
N ASP A 101 16.02 2.32 -25.24
CA ASP A 101 16.83 3.29 -26.02
C ASP A 101 18.31 2.95 -25.94
N LEU A 102 18.84 2.75 -24.72
CA LEU A 102 20.24 2.37 -24.51
C LEU A 102 20.58 1.06 -25.23
N ARG A 103 19.69 0.06 -25.16
CA ARG A 103 19.84 -1.20 -25.89
C ARG A 103 19.90 -0.96 -27.39
N ARG A 104 19.05 -0.09 -27.93
CA ARG A 104 19.02 0.21 -29.37
C ARG A 104 20.29 0.93 -29.81
N THR A 105 20.77 1.88 -29.02
CA THR A 105 22.03 2.59 -29.27
C THR A 105 23.22 1.65 -29.21
N THR A 106 23.31 0.78 -28.20
CA THR A 106 24.42 -0.18 -28.08
C THR A 106 24.40 -1.20 -29.20
N LEU A 107 23.23 -1.72 -29.59
CA LEU A 107 23.12 -2.60 -30.75
C LEU A 107 23.54 -1.91 -32.05
N SER A 108 23.15 -0.64 -32.26
CA SER A 108 23.58 0.14 -33.43
C SER A 108 25.09 0.37 -33.47
N GLN A 109 25.72 0.61 -32.32
CA GLN A 109 27.18 0.73 -32.24
C GLN A 109 27.84 -0.61 -32.55
N LEU A 110 27.30 -1.72 -32.04
CA LEU A 110 27.82 -3.06 -32.30
C LEU A 110 27.76 -3.42 -33.80
N ASP A 111 26.64 -3.11 -34.45
CA ASP A 111 26.46 -3.33 -35.89
C ASP A 111 27.45 -2.48 -36.72
N THR A 112 27.71 -1.24 -36.27
CA THR A 112 28.72 -0.37 -36.89
C THR A 112 30.13 -0.97 -36.77
N VAL A 113 30.53 -1.40 -35.58
CA VAL A 113 31.84 -2.02 -35.33
C VAL A 113 31.99 -3.33 -36.10
N LEU A 114 30.92 -4.15 -36.18
CA LEU A 114 30.93 -5.38 -36.96
C LEU A 114 31.06 -5.10 -38.47
N ALA A 115 30.41 -4.06 -38.98
CA ALA A 115 30.57 -3.63 -40.38
C ALA A 115 32.00 -3.15 -40.65
N GLU A 116 32.61 -2.45 -39.70
CA GLU A 116 34.01 -2.01 -39.77
C GLU A 116 34.98 -3.20 -39.74
N LEU A 117 34.75 -4.18 -38.86
CA LEU A 117 35.51 -5.42 -38.77
C LEU A 117 35.40 -6.23 -40.08
N GLN A 118 34.20 -6.35 -40.63
CA GLN A 118 33.97 -7.08 -41.88
C GLN A 118 34.62 -6.36 -43.07
N ARG A 119 34.65 -5.02 -43.05
CA ARG A 119 35.39 -4.21 -44.03
C ARG A 119 36.90 -4.38 -43.89
N ALA A 120 37.44 -4.40 -42.68
CA ALA A 120 38.86 -4.62 -42.42
C ALA A 120 39.31 -6.05 -42.84
N ALA A 121 38.52 -7.07 -42.47
CA ALA A 121 38.78 -8.47 -42.83
C ALA A 121 38.72 -8.72 -44.34
N SER A 122 37.73 -8.12 -45.03
CA SER A 122 37.59 -8.25 -46.49
C SER A 122 38.61 -7.39 -47.27
N GLY A 123 39.11 -6.31 -46.66
CA GLY A 123 40.14 -5.43 -47.21
C GLY A 123 41.57 -5.99 -47.14
N GLY A 124 41.76 -7.20 -46.60
CA GLY A 124 43.07 -7.85 -46.49
C GLY A 124 43.98 -7.28 -45.40
N GLY A 125 43.44 -6.47 -44.49
CA GLY A 125 44.15 -5.90 -43.35
C GLY A 125 43.87 -6.69 -42.07
N LEU A 126 44.16 -8.00 -42.04
CA LEU A 126 44.26 -8.69 -40.75
C LEU A 126 45.44 -8.05 -40.00
N PRO A 127 45.22 -7.34 -38.88
CA PRO A 127 46.32 -6.81 -38.12
C PRO A 127 47.02 -8.03 -37.51
N ALA A 128 48.23 -8.32 -37.99
CA ALA A 128 49.15 -9.21 -37.32
C ALA A 128 49.80 -8.50 -36.12
N ASP A 129 49.08 -7.56 -35.50
CA ASP A 129 49.54 -6.75 -34.39
C ASP A 129 49.55 -7.59 -33.12
N ASP A 130 50.72 -7.71 -32.50
CA ASP A 130 50.92 -8.41 -31.23
C ASP A 130 50.01 -7.85 -30.13
N GLU A 131 49.70 -6.55 -30.17
CA GLU A 131 48.76 -5.88 -29.26
C GLU A 131 47.33 -6.47 -29.34
N ALA A 132 46.88 -6.87 -30.53
CA ALA A 132 45.58 -7.54 -30.68
C ALA A 132 45.60 -8.97 -30.10
N ARG A 133 46.76 -9.65 -30.11
CA ARG A 133 46.92 -10.96 -29.46
C ARG A 133 46.92 -10.82 -27.94
N ASP A 134 47.57 -9.79 -27.42
CA ASP A 134 47.60 -9.49 -25.98
C ASP A 134 46.20 -9.15 -25.46
N LEU A 135 45.44 -8.29 -26.16
CA LEU A 135 44.06 -7.96 -25.78
C LEU A 135 43.12 -9.18 -25.84
N LEU A 136 43.32 -10.09 -26.80
CA LEU A 136 42.57 -11.35 -26.86
C LEU A 136 42.94 -12.32 -25.74
N ALA A 137 44.20 -12.32 -25.30
CA ALA A 137 44.65 -13.09 -24.15
C ALA A 137 44.05 -12.52 -22.85
N GLU A 138 44.09 -11.20 -22.68
CA GLU A 138 43.52 -10.49 -21.52
C GLU A 138 41.99 -10.66 -21.46
N ALA A 139 41.29 -10.59 -22.59
CA ALA A 139 39.86 -10.84 -22.65
C ALA A 139 39.49 -12.29 -22.31
N ARG A 140 40.35 -13.27 -22.64
CA ARG A 140 40.16 -14.68 -22.25
C ARG A 140 40.35 -14.85 -20.75
N GLU A 141 41.38 -14.23 -20.19
CA GLU A 141 41.65 -14.25 -18.75
C GLU A 141 40.50 -13.59 -17.96
N LEU A 142 39.99 -12.46 -18.42
CA LEU A 142 38.86 -11.77 -17.78
C LEU A 142 37.57 -12.58 -17.84
N ARG A 143 37.31 -13.30 -18.95
CA ARG A 143 36.16 -14.21 -19.05
C ARG A 143 36.27 -15.35 -18.04
N ASP A 144 37.46 -15.94 -17.90
CA ASP A 144 37.68 -17.05 -16.98
C ASP A 144 37.57 -16.58 -15.50
N ASP A 145 37.99 -15.35 -15.16
CA ASP A 145 37.76 -14.74 -13.83
C ASP A 145 36.27 -14.53 -13.52
N VAL A 146 35.50 -14.03 -14.50
CA VAL A 146 34.05 -13.83 -14.35
C VAL A 146 33.32 -15.17 -14.19
N ASP A 147 33.66 -16.17 -15.00
CA ASP A 147 33.08 -17.52 -14.88
C ASP A 147 33.41 -18.13 -13.50
N SER A 148 34.63 -17.93 -12.99
CA SER A 148 35.01 -18.35 -11.64
C SER A 148 34.17 -17.66 -10.57
N ARG A 149 33.99 -16.33 -10.64
CA ARG A 149 33.15 -15.60 -9.67
C ARG A 149 31.69 -16.01 -9.75
N LEU A 150 31.16 -16.23 -10.95
CA LEU A 150 29.77 -16.67 -11.13
C LEU A 150 29.57 -18.08 -10.56
N ARG A 151 30.56 -18.97 -10.74
CA ARG A 151 30.60 -20.31 -10.13
C ARG A 151 30.60 -20.23 -8.61
N ASP A 152 31.47 -19.40 -8.03
CA ASP A 152 31.56 -19.21 -6.57
C ASP A 152 30.23 -18.70 -5.99
N VAL A 153 29.57 -17.76 -6.67
CA VAL A 153 28.25 -17.25 -6.26
C VAL A 153 27.17 -18.33 -6.39
N ALA A 154 27.15 -19.07 -7.49
CA ALA A 154 26.20 -20.16 -7.70
C ALA A 154 26.38 -21.29 -6.66
N GLU A 155 27.62 -21.61 -6.27
CA GLU A 155 27.91 -22.60 -5.21
C GLU A 155 27.52 -22.06 -3.82
N ARG A 156 27.68 -20.76 -3.57
CA ARG A 156 27.22 -20.08 -2.34
C ARG A 156 25.68 -20.07 -2.22
N GLU A 157 24.95 -19.94 -3.33
CA GLU A 157 23.48 -20.01 -3.36
C GLU A 157 22.95 -21.45 -3.34
N SER A 158 23.71 -22.41 -3.84
CA SER A 158 23.31 -23.83 -3.92
C SER A 158 23.64 -24.64 -2.67
N ASP A 159 24.24 -24.05 -1.64
CA ASP A 159 24.51 -24.68 -0.35
C ASP A 159 23.46 -24.26 0.70
N PRO A 160 22.31 -24.96 0.79
CA PRO A 160 21.31 -24.71 1.83
C PRO A 160 21.72 -25.29 3.21
N SER A 161 22.95 -25.79 3.38
CA SER A 161 23.31 -26.57 4.58
C SER A 161 23.76 -25.74 5.80
N ASP A 162 23.90 -24.42 5.68
CA ASP A 162 24.33 -23.53 6.78
C ASP A 162 23.21 -22.68 7.42
N PHE A 163 21.95 -22.77 6.94
CA PHE A 163 20.83 -22.07 7.57
C PHE A 163 19.99 -22.91 8.56
N ASP A 164 20.28 -24.21 8.70
CA ASP A 164 19.51 -25.13 9.56
C ASP A 164 20.29 -25.51 10.84
N ARG A 165 20.81 -24.50 11.57
CA ARG A 165 21.26 -24.75 12.96
C ARG A 165 21.27 -23.56 13.92
N SER A 166 20.38 -22.60 13.74
CA SER A 166 20.09 -21.65 14.81
C SER A 166 18.63 -21.18 14.76
N GLU A 167 17.90 -21.62 15.79
CA GLU A 167 16.74 -20.93 16.36
C GLU A 167 15.37 -21.27 15.76
N SER A 168 14.91 -22.45 16.19
CA SER A 168 13.55 -22.68 16.62
C SER A 168 13.08 -21.52 17.53
N GLU A 169 12.08 -20.75 17.08
CA GLU A 169 10.92 -20.22 17.82
C GLU A 169 10.39 -18.94 17.11
N GLY A 170 9.26 -19.03 16.40
CA GLY A 170 8.38 -17.85 16.19
C GLY A 170 7.95 -17.42 14.78
N GLY A 171 8.06 -18.26 13.74
CA GLY A 171 7.53 -17.92 12.40
C GLY A 171 6.16 -18.56 12.13
N VAL A 172 5.08 -17.77 12.07
CA VAL A 172 3.77 -18.24 11.59
C VAL A 172 3.79 -18.26 10.06
N GLY A 173 3.77 -19.45 9.47
CA GLY A 173 3.51 -19.65 8.04
C GLY A 173 2.01 -19.59 7.77
N ILE A 174 1.58 -18.69 6.89
CA ILE A 174 0.20 -18.65 6.38
C ILE A 174 0.17 -19.44 5.08
N ASP A 175 -0.51 -20.58 5.09
CA ASP A 175 -0.83 -21.33 3.88
C ASP A 175 -1.93 -20.62 3.09
N ILE A 176 -1.57 -20.02 1.95
CA ILE A 176 -2.53 -19.46 1.01
C ILE A 176 -2.98 -20.60 0.09
N ALA A 177 -4.23 -21.02 0.24
CA ALA A 177 -4.86 -21.93 -0.72
C ALA A 177 -5.30 -21.13 -1.96
N ASP A 178 -4.68 -21.41 -3.11
CA ASP A 178 -5.12 -20.94 -4.42
C ASP A 178 -6.47 -21.60 -4.79
N GLY A 179 -7.57 -20.93 -4.47
CA GLY A 179 -8.90 -21.24 -4.94
C GLY A 179 -9.54 -19.98 -5.55
N PRO A 180 -10.17 -20.05 -6.73
CA PRO A 180 -10.79 -18.87 -7.34
C PRO A 180 -11.90 -18.33 -6.43
N PRO A 181 -12.00 -17.00 -6.25
CA PRO A 181 -13.08 -16.42 -5.46
C PRO A 181 -14.43 -16.81 -6.09
N SER A 182 -15.31 -17.39 -5.27
CA SER A 182 -16.68 -17.68 -5.68
C SER A 182 -17.47 -16.36 -5.69
N ASP A 183 -18.00 -16.01 -6.86
CA ASP A 183 -18.93 -14.90 -7.07
C ASP A 183 -20.16 -15.05 -6.15
N PRO A 184 -20.48 -14.04 -5.32
CA PRO A 184 -21.85 -13.89 -4.86
C PRO A 184 -22.67 -13.22 -5.97
N GLU A 185 -23.38 -14.03 -6.75
CA GLU A 185 -24.60 -13.58 -7.40
C GLU A 185 -25.53 -13.02 -6.33
N MET A 186 -26.00 -11.78 -6.45
CA MET A 186 -27.39 -11.40 -6.13
C MET A 186 -27.70 -9.95 -6.54
N GLU A 187 -28.66 -9.90 -7.46
CA GLU A 187 -29.85 -9.05 -7.50
C GLU A 187 -29.72 -7.55 -7.78
N THR A 188 -30.30 -7.22 -8.92
CA THR A 188 -30.68 -5.88 -9.38
C THR A 188 -31.76 -5.29 -8.48
N ASP A 189 -31.42 -4.24 -7.74
CA ASP A 189 -32.39 -3.20 -7.38
C ASP A 189 -31.92 -1.90 -8.01
N ARG A 190 -32.71 -1.46 -9.00
CA ARG A 190 -32.67 -0.11 -9.54
C ARG A 190 -33.43 0.75 -8.55
N ASP A 191 -32.79 1.71 -7.93
CA ASP A 191 -33.45 2.91 -7.42
C ASP A 191 -32.50 4.10 -7.58
N ASP A 192 -32.97 5.03 -8.42
CA ASP A 192 -32.68 6.46 -8.52
C ASP A 192 -31.23 6.92 -8.72
N GLU A 193 -30.94 7.18 -9.99
CA GLU A 193 -29.94 8.13 -10.48
C GLU A 193 -30.21 9.54 -9.91
N ASP A 194 -29.55 9.88 -8.81
CA ASP A 194 -29.02 11.24 -8.65
C ASP A 194 -27.53 11.16 -9.00
N ASP A 195 -27.25 11.13 -10.30
CA ASP A 195 -25.99 11.66 -10.82
C ASP A 195 -25.90 13.08 -10.28
N SER A 196 -25.15 13.23 -9.19
CA SER A 196 -24.79 14.51 -8.63
C SER A 196 -23.89 15.13 -9.68
N ALA A 197 -24.51 15.86 -10.62
CA ALA A 197 -23.84 16.68 -11.60
C ALA A 197 -23.00 17.67 -10.80
N VAL A 198 -21.74 17.29 -10.59
CA VAL A 198 -20.76 18.13 -9.93
C VAL A 198 -20.61 19.34 -10.84
N ASP A 199 -21.09 20.50 -10.38
CA ASP A 199 -20.93 21.76 -11.09
C ASP A 199 -19.45 22.13 -11.05
N VAL A 200 -18.68 21.56 -11.98
CA VAL A 200 -17.23 21.74 -12.11
C VAL A 200 -16.88 23.23 -12.19
N ASP A 201 -17.77 24.04 -12.76
CA ASP A 201 -17.59 25.50 -12.85
C ASP A 201 -17.54 26.17 -11.47
N ALA A 202 -18.39 25.75 -10.52
CA ALA A 202 -18.42 26.30 -9.16
C ALA A 202 -17.18 25.87 -8.34
N GLU A 203 -16.73 24.63 -8.52
CA GLU A 203 -15.52 24.10 -7.89
C GLU A 203 -14.25 24.73 -8.48
N LEU A 204 -14.24 25.06 -9.77
CA LEU A 204 -13.12 25.76 -10.41
C LEU A 204 -13.03 27.22 -9.99
N GLU A 205 -14.16 27.89 -9.75
CA GLU A 205 -14.15 29.26 -9.23
C GLU A 205 -13.57 29.32 -7.81
N THR A 206 -13.95 28.38 -6.94
CA THR A 206 -13.40 28.28 -5.59
C THR A 206 -11.91 27.89 -5.56
N LEU A 207 -11.46 27.02 -6.46
CA LEU A 207 -10.04 26.72 -6.64
C LEU A 207 -9.25 27.91 -7.22
N ARG A 208 -9.86 28.70 -8.11
CA ARG A 208 -9.27 29.92 -8.67
C ARG A 208 -9.18 31.04 -7.63
N ASP A 209 -10.14 31.19 -6.73
CA ASP A 209 -10.03 32.12 -5.61
C ASP A 209 -8.89 31.66 -4.68
N GLN A 210 -8.86 30.38 -4.30
CA GLN A 210 -7.85 29.86 -3.39
C GLN A 210 -6.39 29.93 -3.92
N TYR A 211 -6.18 29.82 -5.24
CA TYR A 211 -4.83 29.72 -5.83
C TYR A 211 -4.53 30.73 -6.96
N GLY A 212 -5.49 31.52 -7.40
CA GLY A 212 -5.34 32.48 -8.51
C GLY A 212 -4.90 33.87 -8.07
N GLU A 213 -4.91 34.17 -6.77
CA GLU A 213 -4.51 35.47 -6.22
C GLU A 213 -2.99 35.61 -5.98
N GLU A 214 -2.19 34.60 -6.36
CA GLU A 214 -0.74 34.61 -6.14
C GLU A 214 0.08 35.15 -7.34
N ASP A 215 -0.56 35.52 -8.48
CA ASP A 215 0.19 35.88 -9.71
C ASP A 215 -0.30 37.11 -10.49
N ASP A 216 -1.01 38.06 -9.87
CA ASP A 216 -1.36 39.34 -10.52
C ASP A 216 -1.20 40.56 -9.61
N SER A 217 -0.01 40.69 -9.03
CA SER A 217 0.47 41.96 -8.46
C SER A 217 1.69 42.50 -9.23
N SER A 218 1.52 42.63 -10.55
CA SER A 218 2.31 43.56 -11.36
C SER A 218 1.53 43.97 -12.61
N GLU A 219 0.80 45.09 -12.54
CA GLU A 219 0.86 46.21 -13.51
C GLU A 219 -0.28 47.20 -13.21
N SER A 220 -0.06 48.12 -12.25
CA SER A 220 -0.78 49.39 -12.26
C SER A 220 -0.10 50.30 -13.30
N GLY A 221 -0.66 50.33 -14.50
CA GLY A 221 -0.20 51.13 -15.64
C GLY A 221 -1.39 51.66 -16.43
N ASP A 222 -2.08 52.61 -15.85
CA ASP A 222 -3.21 53.37 -16.37
C ASP A 222 -2.93 54.04 -17.74
N GLY A 223 -3.95 54.08 -18.60
CA GLY A 223 -4.21 55.32 -19.36
C GLY A 223 -3.93 55.33 -20.87
N ALA A 224 -4.86 54.73 -21.61
CA ALA A 224 -5.38 55.12 -22.93
C ALA A 224 -4.87 56.42 -23.62
N GLY A 225 -4.54 56.29 -24.90
CA GLY A 225 -4.49 57.38 -25.89
C GLY A 225 -4.34 56.77 -27.28
N ALA A 226 -5.44 56.50 -27.98
CA ALA A 226 -6.10 57.42 -28.91
C ALA A 226 -5.80 57.05 -30.38
N ALA A 227 -6.88 57.04 -31.15
CA ALA A 227 -6.96 57.35 -32.58
C ALA A 227 -6.35 56.30 -33.53
N ASP A 228 -7.16 55.65 -34.37
CA ASP A 228 -7.80 56.19 -35.58
C ASP A 228 -7.05 55.67 -36.81
N SER A 229 -7.75 55.60 -37.94
CA SER A 229 -7.32 55.17 -39.30
C SER A 229 -7.22 53.65 -39.51
N ASP A 230 -8.13 53.02 -40.28
CA ASP A 230 -8.36 53.14 -41.73
C ASP A 230 -7.08 52.95 -42.56
N ASP A 231 -6.99 51.81 -43.25
CA ASP A 231 -6.59 51.60 -44.66
C ASP A 231 -6.27 50.10 -44.80
N ALA A 232 -7.10 49.33 -45.51
CA ALA A 232 -7.10 49.16 -46.96
C ALA A 232 -5.85 48.42 -47.46
N ASP A 233 -6.15 47.29 -48.13
CA ASP A 233 -5.48 46.72 -49.29
C ASP A 233 -3.98 46.98 -49.46
N ASP A 234 -3.17 45.92 -49.57
CA ASP A 234 -2.35 45.82 -50.79
C ASP A 234 -1.96 44.37 -51.09
N ASP A 235 -2.23 44.06 -52.36
CA ASP A 235 -1.76 42.94 -53.14
C ASP A 235 -0.23 42.98 -53.32
N GLY A 236 0.31 41.89 -53.85
CA GLY A 236 1.58 41.93 -54.59
C GLY A 236 2.73 41.20 -53.89
N GLU A 237 3.05 40.00 -54.33
CA GLU A 237 3.92 39.72 -55.48
C GLU A 237 5.43 39.81 -55.18
N ASN A 238 6.06 38.68 -55.52
CA ASN A 238 7.38 38.53 -56.11
C ASN A 238 8.65 38.76 -55.26
N GLY A 239 9.52 37.77 -55.42
CA GLY A 239 10.96 37.99 -55.48
C GLY A 239 11.72 36.90 -54.74
N SER A 240 12.08 35.77 -55.36
CA SER A 240 13.24 35.61 -56.25
C SER A 240 14.59 35.70 -55.54
N GLY A 241 15.40 34.65 -55.72
CA GLY A 241 16.85 34.66 -55.48
C GLY A 241 17.22 34.37 -54.03
N ASP A 242 18.28 33.65 -53.72
CA ASP A 242 19.43 33.30 -54.53
C ASP A 242 20.14 32.11 -53.84
N GLN A 243 20.69 31.26 -54.71
CA GLN A 243 21.75 30.25 -54.60
C GLN A 243 22.35 29.88 -53.24
#